data_AF-A0A920FUL9-F1
#
_entry.id   AF-A0A920FUL9-F1
#
_cell.length_a   1.000
_cell.length_b   1.000
_cell.length_c   1.000
_cell.angle_alpha   90.00
_cell.angle_beta   90.00
_cell.angle_gamma   90.00
#
_symmetry.space_group_name_H-M   'P 1'
#
loop_
_entity.id
_entity.type
_entity.pdbx_description
1 polymer ?
#
loop_
_entity_poly.entity_id
_entity_poly.type
_entity_poly.pdbx_seq_one_letter_code
_entity_poly.pdbx_strand_id
1 'polypeptide(L)'
;MCPIVLAISIGLIGDSSLPESISLTGIALSMFLIVTLPVLLGMGVRSFLNSLTLKIEKSARFISTLLFVLVLLGAILAERENVVSYFAQTGLVVLTLNILMMLIAFYWSGFFGTGISQKKAIAIECGLQNGTLAIFVGTTVFGGGLYIIPAATYSLIMYLTSLIFIYFIKNR
;
A
#
# COMPACT_ATOMS: atom_id res chain seq x y z
N MET A 1 -1.94 -6.55 -1.08
CA MET A 1 -2.94 -7.15 -0.17
C MET A 1 -3.65 -8.28 -0.91
N CYS A 2 -3.75 -9.47 -0.30
CA CYS A 2 -4.41 -10.61 -0.92
C CYS A 2 -5.94 -10.37 -0.96
N PRO A 3 -6.63 -10.60 -2.09
CA PRO A 3 -8.09 -10.48 -2.18
C PRO A 3 -8.84 -11.25 -1.09
N ILE A 4 -8.29 -12.39 -0.67
CA ILE A 4 -8.82 -13.24 0.41
C ILE A 4 -8.78 -12.53 1.77
N VAL A 5 -7.68 -11.83 2.06
CA VAL A 5 -7.53 -11.10 3.34
C VAL A 5 -8.52 -9.95 3.41
N LEU A 6 -8.77 -9.26 2.30
CA LEU A 6 -9.80 -8.22 2.26
C LEU A 6 -11.20 -8.81 2.48
N ALA A 7 -11.53 -9.91 1.81
CA ALA A 7 -12.82 -10.58 1.96
C ALA A 7 -13.08 -11.02 3.41
N ILE A 8 -12.08 -11.61 4.07
CA ILE A 8 -12.15 -12.01 5.48
C ILE A 8 -12.29 -10.79 6.39
N SER A 9 -11.52 -9.72 6.13
CA SER A 9 -11.55 -8.50 6.95
C SER A 9 -12.90 -7.79 6.90
N ILE A 10 -13.53 -7.70 5.71
CA ILE A 10 -14.87 -7.11 5.58
C ILE A 10 -15.90 -7.99 6.31
N GLY A 11 -15.80 -9.31 6.26
CA GLY A 11 -16.69 -10.20 7.01
C GLY A 11 -16.53 -10.13 8.53
N LEU A 12 -15.33 -9.80 9.02
CA LEU A 12 -15.03 -9.67 10.46
C LEU A 12 -15.33 -8.27 11.04
N ILE A 13 -15.13 -7.22 10.25
CA ILE A 13 -15.25 -5.81 10.67
C ILE A 13 -16.59 -5.21 10.24
N GLY A 14 -17.23 -5.76 9.21
CA GLY A 14 -18.52 -5.31 8.70
C GLY A 14 -19.62 -5.55 9.72
N ASP A 15 -19.96 -4.50 10.47
CA ASP A 15 -21.24 -4.41 11.14
C ASP A 15 -22.36 -4.44 10.08
N SER A 16 -23.53 -4.91 10.48
CA SER A 16 -24.77 -5.13 9.71
C SER A 16 -25.34 -3.91 8.96
N SER A 17 -24.58 -2.82 8.84
CA SER A 17 -24.91 -1.54 8.22
C SER A 17 -24.19 -1.26 6.90
N LEU A 18 -23.35 -2.17 6.39
CA LEU A 18 -22.83 -2.05 5.02
C LEU A 18 -23.96 -2.30 4.01
N PRO A 19 -24.01 -1.57 2.88
CA PRO A 19 -25.03 -1.81 1.86
C PRO A 19 -24.95 -3.28 1.43
N GLU A 20 -26.04 -4.03 1.57
CA GLU A 20 -26.18 -5.44 1.14
C GLU A 20 -25.83 -5.67 -0.35
N SER A 21 -25.54 -4.62 -1.11
CA SER A 21 -25.18 -4.63 -2.53
C SER A 21 -23.67 -4.67 -2.82
N ILE A 22 -22.79 -4.60 -1.81
CA ILE A 22 -21.35 -4.70 -2.05
C ILE A 22 -20.97 -6.17 -2.29
N SER A 23 -20.89 -6.57 -3.56
CA SER A 23 -20.42 -7.89 -3.96
C SER A 23 -18.93 -8.08 -3.62
N LEU A 24 -18.65 -8.73 -2.49
CA LEU A 24 -17.29 -9.12 -2.05
C LEU A 24 -16.50 -9.82 -3.16
N THR A 25 -17.18 -10.68 -3.93
CA THR A 25 -16.63 -11.38 -5.08
C THR A 25 -16.18 -10.40 -6.17
N GLY A 26 -16.97 -9.35 -6.42
CA GLY A 26 -16.64 -8.29 -7.37
C GLY A 26 -15.37 -7.53 -6.96
N ILE A 27 -15.27 -7.12 -5.69
CA ILE A 27 -14.07 -6.44 -5.17
C ILE A 27 -12.83 -7.32 -5.32
N ALA A 28 -12.94 -8.58 -4.88
CA ALA A 28 -11.84 -9.53 -4.91
C ALA A 28 -11.37 -9.76 -6.36
N LEU A 29 -12.30 -9.87 -7.31
CA LEU A 29 -12.01 -10.02 -8.73
C LEU A 29 -11.33 -8.76 -9.29
N SER A 30 -11.83 -7.56 -9.00
CA SER A 30 -11.21 -6.30 -9.46
C SER A 30 -9.77 -6.15 -8.96
N MET A 31 -9.52 -6.42 -7.67
CA MET A 31 -8.16 -6.37 -7.11
C MET A 31 -7.24 -7.44 -7.72
N PHE A 32 -7.77 -8.64 -7.95
CA PHE A 32 -7.03 -9.71 -8.62
C PHE A 32 -6.62 -9.30 -10.04
N LEU A 33 -7.55 -8.76 -10.83
CA LEU A 33 -7.29 -8.38 -12.22
C LEU A 33 -6.32 -7.21 -12.34
N ILE A 34 -6.34 -6.25 -11.42
CA ILE A 34 -5.49 -5.06 -11.48
C ILE A 34 -4.10 -5.30 -10.91
N VAL A 35 -3.97 -6.17 -9.91
CA VAL A 35 -2.70 -6.37 -9.19
C VAL A 35 -2.12 -7.76 -9.46
N THR A 36 -2.87 -8.81 -9.16
CA THR A 36 -2.36 -10.18 -9.20
C THR A 36 -2.07 -10.65 -10.63
N LEU A 37 -2.99 -10.39 -11.56
CA LEU A 37 -2.86 -10.85 -12.94
C LEU A 37 -1.63 -10.25 -13.66
N PRO A 38 -1.37 -8.93 -13.64
CA PRO A 38 -0.15 -8.37 -14.25
C PRO A 38 1.14 -8.90 -13.62
N VAL A 39 1.14 -9.10 -12.30
CA VAL A 39 2.31 -9.64 -11.59
C VAL A 39 2.58 -11.08 -12.01
N LEU A 40 1.54 -11.93 -12.10
CA LEU A 40 1.67 -13.31 -12.58
C LEU A 40 2.19 -13.36 -14.01
N LEU A 41 1.68 -12.50 -14.91
CA LEU A 41 2.17 -12.40 -16.28
C LEU A 41 3.64 -11.99 -16.32
N GLY A 42 4.03 -10.96 -15.55
CA GLY A 42 5.43 -10.52 -15.47
C GLY A 42 6.37 -11.60 -14.94
N MET A 43 5.95 -12.36 -13.92
CA MET A 43 6.71 -13.51 -13.41
C MET A 43 6.79 -14.64 -14.43
N GLY A 44 5.71 -14.92 -15.17
CA GLY A 44 5.70 -15.89 -16.27
C GLY A 44 6.72 -15.53 -17.35
N VAL A 45 6.69 -14.28 -17.84
CA VAL A 45 7.66 -13.78 -18.83
C VAL A 45 9.09 -13.90 -18.32
N ARG A 46 9.36 -13.55 -17.05
CA ARG A 46 10.68 -13.71 -16.44
C ARG A 46 11.13 -15.18 -16.41
N SER A 47 10.22 -16.11 -16.14
CA SER A 47 10.50 -17.54 -16.11
C SER A 47 10.89 -18.09 -17.49
N PHE A 48 10.25 -17.62 -18.55
CA PHE A 48 10.51 -18.11 -19.92
C PHE A 48 11.65 -17.38 -20.63
N LEU A 49 11.88 -16.09 -20.33
CA LEU A 49 12.83 -15.21 -21.03
C LEU A 49 13.86 -14.61 -20.07
N ASN A 50 14.53 -15.47 -19.30
CA ASN A 50 15.46 -15.07 -18.24
C ASN A 50 16.63 -14.21 -18.78
N SER A 51 17.14 -14.53 -19.98
CA SER A 51 18.24 -13.79 -20.62
C SER A 51 17.87 -12.38 -21.11
N LEU A 52 16.61 -12.14 -21.51
CA LEU A 52 16.10 -10.80 -21.80
C LEU A 52 15.83 -10.03 -20.51
N THR A 53 15.28 -10.71 -19.49
CA THR A 53 14.92 -10.09 -18.21
C THR A 53 16.14 -9.48 -17.51
N LEU A 54 17.28 -10.18 -17.52
CA LEU A 54 18.53 -9.67 -16.95
C LEU A 54 19.06 -8.42 -17.67
N LYS A 55 18.84 -8.30 -19.00
CA LYS A 55 19.25 -7.12 -19.77
C LYS A 55 18.38 -5.90 -19.47
N ILE A 56 17.07 -6.12 -19.28
CA ILE A 56 16.12 -5.04 -18.99
C ILE A 56 16.04 -4.68 -17.51
N GLU A 57 16.56 -5.52 -16.60
CA GLU A 57 16.43 -5.31 -15.15
C GLU A 57 16.91 -3.93 -14.71
N LYS A 58 18.07 -3.48 -15.22
CA LYS A 58 18.62 -2.16 -14.90
C LYS A 58 17.68 -1.03 -15.35
N SER A 59 17.17 -1.11 -16.58
CA SER A 59 16.23 -0.13 -17.13
C SER A 59 14.88 -0.18 -16.40
N ALA A 60 14.37 -1.38 -16.10
CA ALA A 60 13.13 -1.58 -15.37
C ALA A 60 13.20 -1.00 -13.95
N ARG A 61 14.34 -1.17 -13.25
CA ARG A 61 14.56 -0.58 -11.93
C ARG A 61 14.55 0.95 -12.00
N PHE A 62 15.19 1.53 -13.01
CA PHE A 62 15.19 2.98 -13.22
C PHE A 62 13.78 3.50 -13.53
N ILE A 63 13.08 2.87 -14.48
CA ILE A 63 11.70 3.23 -14.86
C ILE A 63 10.75 3.09 -13.66
N SER A 64 10.87 2.02 -12.87
CA SER A 64 10.06 1.81 -11.67
C SER A 64 10.30 2.90 -10.63
N THR A 65 11.55 3.29 -10.40
CA THR A 65 11.89 4.39 -9.48
C THR A 65 11.35 5.72 -9.98
N LEU A 66 11.47 6.00 -11.28
CA LEU A 66 10.95 7.22 -11.90
C LEU A 66 9.41 7.28 -11.81
N LEU A 67 8.74 6.19 -12.15
CA LEU A 67 7.29 6.07 -12.03
C LEU A 67 6.83 6.24 -10.58
N PHE A 68 7.57 5.67 -9.62
CA PHE A 68 7.26 5.87 -8.20
C PHE A 68 7.32 7.35 -7.80
N VAL A 69 8.38 8.06 -8.19
CA VAL A 69 8.51 9.51 -7.93
C VAL A 69 7.39 10.30 -8.61
N LEU A 70 7.05 9.97 -9.86
CA LEU A 70 5.97 10.62 -10.59
C LEU A 70 4.60 10.40 -9.93
N VAL A 71 4.30 9.17 -9.51
CA VAL A 71 3.06 8.85 -8.79
C VAL A 71 3.00 9.57 -7.45
N LEU A 72 4.13 9.63 -6.72
CA LEU A 72 4.22 10.38 -5.46
C LEU A 72 3.92 11.86 -5.66
N LEU A 73 4.55 12.50 -6.64
CA LEU A 73 4.31 13.91 -6.97
C LEU A 73 2.88 14.14 -7.46
N GLY A 74 2.36 13.24 -8.31
CA GLY A 74 0.99 13.28 -8.80
C GLY A 74 -0.03 13.21 -7.67
N ALA A 75 0.18 12.33 -6.68
CA ALA A 75 -0.68 12.23 -5.51
C ALA A 75 -0.67 13.52 -4.66
N ILE A 76 0.51 14.12 -4.42
CA ILE A 76 0.63 15.39 -3.70
C ILE A 76 -0.10 16.51 -4.45
N LEU A 77 0.05 16.59 -5.77
CA LEU A 77 -0.57 17.63 -6.59
C LEU A 77 -2.09 17.48 -6.70
N ALA A 78 -2.57 16.23 -6.78
CA ALA A 78 -4.00 15.91 -6.83
C ALA A 78 -4.71 16.32 -5.54
N GLU A 79 -4.04 16.16 -4.39
CA GLU A 79 -4.65 16.42 -3.08
C GLU A 79 -4.30 17.79 -2.48
N ARG A 80 -3.50 18.62 -3.15
CA ARG A 80 -2.98 19.89 -2.59
C ARG A 80 -4.07 20.81 -1.98
N GLU A 81 -5.27 20.83 -2.57
CA GLU A 81 -6.38 21.67 -2.12
C GLU A 81 -7.16 21.03 -0.97
N ASN A 82 -7.12 19.70 -0.88
CA ASN A 82 -7.85 18.92 0.13
C ASN A 82 -6.98 18.52 1.32
N VAL A 83 -5.65 18.54 1.17
CA VAL A 83 -4.66 18.05 2.17
C VAL A 83 -4.96 18.61 3.56
N VAL A 84 -5.22 19.91 3.70
CA VAL A 84 -5.48 20.51 5.02
C VAL A 84 -6.74 19.92 5.65
N SER A 85 -7.83 19.83 4.88
CA SER A 85 -9.11 19.28 5.33
C SER A 85 -8.97 17.78 5.69
N TYR A 86 -8.29 17.02 4.84
CA TYR A 86 -8.09 15.59 5.00
C TYR A 86 -7.23 15.25 6.22
N PHE A 87 -6.13 16.00 6.42
CA PHE A 87 -5.28 15.87 7.60
C PHE A 87 -6.00 16.30 8.88
N ALA A 88 -6.83 17.36 8.84
CA ALA A 88 -7.63 17.77 9.99
C ALA A 88 -8.63 16.69 10.41
N GLN A 89 -9.22 15.98 9.45
CA GLN A 89 -10.21 14.94 9.70
C GLN A 89 -9.59 13.61 10.14
N THR A 90 -8.53 13.16 9.48
CA THR A 90 -8.04 11.78 9.62
C THR A 90 -6.55 11.68 9.96
N GLY A 91 -5.79 12.77 9.84
CA GLY A 91 -4.32 12.76 9.89
C GLY A 91 -3.74 12.14 11.16
N LEU A 92 -4.27 12.51 12.33
CA LEU A 92 -3.79 11.96 13.60
C LEU A 92 -4.10 10.47 13.74
N VAL A 93 -5.29 10.04 13.31
CA VAL A 93 -5.71 8.64 13.37
C VAL A 93 -4.84 7.78 12.45
N VAL A 94 -4.66 8.19 11.19
CA VAL A 94 -3.86 7.42 10.23
C VAL A 94 -2.36 7.46 10.54
N LEU A 95 -1.84 8.55 11.12
CA LEU A 95 -0.47 8.62 11.62
C LEU A 95 -0.23 7.65 12.77
N THR A 96 -1.14 7.65 13.74
CA THR A 96 -1.06 6.76 14.90
C THR A 96 -1.12 5.30 14.45
N LEU A 97 -2.05 4.98 13.54
CA LEU A 97 -2.15 3.65 12.94
C LEU A 97 -0.84 3.25 12.25
N ASN A 98 -0.28 4.13 11.42
CA ASN A 98 0.96 3.85 10.68
C ASN A 98 2.14 3.54 11.62
N ILE A 99 2.36 4.39 12.63
CA ILE A 99 3.45 4.20 13.60
C ILE A 99 3.24 2.92 14.41
N LEU A 100 2.02 2.69 14.92
CA LEU A 100 1.70 1.48 15.67
C LEU A 100 1.95 0.22 14.86
N MET A 101 1.52 0.20 13.59
CA MET A 101 1.74 -0.94 12.70
C MET A 101 3.23 -1.20 12.46
N MET A 102 4.02 -0.16 12.24
CA MET A 102 5.47 -0.29 12.08
C MET A 102 6.15 -0.80 13.35
N LEU A 103 5.74 -0.33 14.52
CA LEU A 103 6.27 -0.79 15.81
C LEU A 103 5.91 -2.25 16.06
N ILE A 104 4.63 -2.62 15.91
CA ILE A 104 4.16 -3.99 16.06
C ILE A 104 4.94 -4.91 15.12
N ALA A 105 5.06 -4.55 13.84
CA ALA A 105 5.80 -5.32 12.85
C ALA A 105 7.29 -5.48 13.22
N PHE A 106 7.94 -4.41 13.70
CA PHE A 106 9.34 -4.46 14.13
C PHE A 106 9.55 -5.38 15.34
N TYR A 107 8.67 -5.34 16.34
CA TYR A 107 8.78 -6.21 17.51
C TYR A 107 8.37 -7.65 17.22
N TRP A 108 7.26 -7.86 16.49
CA TRP A 108 6.77 -9.19 16.15
C TRP A 108 7.66 -9.93 15.16
N SER A 109 8.31 -9.23 14.23
CA SER A 109 9.34 -9.84 13.37
C SER A 109 10.52 -10.42 14.16
N GLY A 110 10.68 -10.05 15.44
CA GLY A 110 11.63 -10.68 16.36
C GLY A 110 11.36 -12.15 16.67
N PHE A 111 10.12 -12.61 16.55
CA PHE A 111 9.75 -14.01 16.80
C PHE A 111 9.90 -14.90 15.55
N PHE A 112 9.94 -14.30 14.36
CA PHE A 112 9.96 -15.03 13.07
C PHE A 112 11.22 -14.79 12.23
N GLY A 113 11.97 -13.72 12.48
CA GLY A 113 13.10 -13.29 11.66
C GLY A 113 14.47 -13.57 12.31
N THR A 114 15.49 -13.79 11.47
CA THR A 114 16.83 -14.20 11.90
C THR A 114 17.83 -13.04 12.03
N GLY A 115 17.45 -11.79 11.68
CA GLY A 115 18.37 -10.63 11.80
C GLY A 115 17.73 -9.24 11.70
N ILE A 116 18.48 -8.20 12.10
CA ILE A 116 18.01 -6.80 12.17
C ILE A 116 17.54 -6.27 10.81
N SER A 117 18.18 -6.69 9.72
CA SER A 117 17.82 -6.28 8.36
C SER A 117 16.44 -6.79 7.95
N GLN A 118 16.06 -8.01 8.35
CA GLN A 118 14.71 -8.54 8.11
C GLN A 118 13.67 -7.80 8.93
N LYS A 119 13.96 -7.48 10.21
CA LYS A 119 13.03 -6.70 11.05
C LYS A 119 12.78 -5.30 10.48
N LYS A 120 13.85 -4.63 10.03
CA LYS A 120 13.79 -3.33 9.34
C LYS A 120 12.93 -3.41 8.07
N ALA A 121 13.11 -4.47 7.26
CA ALA A 121 12.35 -4.68 6.03
C ALA A 121 10.85 -4.94 6.32
N ILE A 122 10.53 -5.84 7.24
CA ILE A 122 9.15 -6.17 7.62
C ILE A 122 8.42 -4.93 8.18
N ALA A 123 9.09 -4.14 9.02
CA ALA A 123 8.51 -2.90 9.54
C ALA A 123 8.18 -1.90 8.42
N ILE A 124 9.06 -1.74 7.43
CA ILE A 124 8.81 -0.89 6.26
C ILE A 124 7.69 -1.45 5.39
N GLU A 125 7.64 -2.76 5.12
CA GLU A 125 6.57 -3.36 4.32
C GLU A 125 5.19 -3.21 4.99
N CYS A 126 5.12 -3.25 6.32
CA CYS A 126 3.88 -3.01 7.05
C CYS A 126 3.49 -1.52 7.09
N GLY A 127 4.47 -0.62 7.20
CA GLY A 127 4.22 0.83 7.22
C GLY A 127 3.87 1.40 5.84
N LEU A 128 4.60 0.99 4.81
CA LEU A 128 4.47 1.45 3.43
C LEU A 128 3.46 0.58 2.67
N GLN A 129 2.18 0.91 2.79
CA GLN A 129 1.11 0.19 2.10
C GLN A 129 0.90 0.66 0.64
N ASN A 130 0.05 -0.05 -0.11
CA ASN A 130 -0.28 0.34 -1.48
C ASN A 130 -1.43 1.36 -1.50
N GLY A 131 -1.07 2.64 -1.46
CA GLY A 131 -2.01 3.76 -1.49
C GLY A 131 -2.90 3.80 -2.74
N THR A 132 -2.33 3.50 -3.92
CA THR A 132 -3.07 3.48 -5.19
C THR A 132 -4.21 2.47 -5.18
N LEU A 133 -3.96 1.28 -4.66
CA LEU A 133 -4.98 0.24 -4.53
C LEU A 133 -6.06 0.64 -3.50
N ALA A 134 -5.67 1.28 -2.41
CA ALA A 134 -6.61 1.77 -1.40
C ALA A 134 -7.55 2.85 -1.95
N ILE A 135 -7.02 3.82 -2.71
CA ILE A 135 -7.83 4.83 -3.41
C ILE A 135 -8.72 4.17 -4.46
N PHE A 136 -8.19 3.26 -5.27
CA PHE A 136 -8.97 2.55 -6.29
C PHE A 136 -10.16 1.81 -5.68
N VAL A 137 -9.94 1.07 -4.59
CA VAL A 137 -11.01 0.37 -3.88
C VAL A 137 -11.98 1.38 -3.24
N GLY A 138 -11.49 2.42 -2.59
CA GLY A 138 -12.33 3.50 -2.03
C GLY A 138 -13.28 4.11 -3.06
N THR A 139 -12.79 4.35 -4.29
CA THR A 139 -13.59 4.89 -5.38
C THR A 139 -14.55 3.87 -5.98
N THR A 140 -14.05 2.69 -6.33
CA THR A 140 -14.82 1.72 -7.13
C THR A 140 -15.79 0.87 -6.31
N VAL A 141 -15.48 0.64 -5.04
CA VAL A 141 -16.27 -0.22 -4.15
C VAL A 141 -17.18 0.61 -3.26
N PHE A 142 -16.64 1.67 -2.67
CA PHE A 142 -17.36 2.48 -1.68
C PHE A 142 -17.96 3.76 -2.28
N GLY A 143 -17.90 3.92 -3.61
CA GLY A 143 -18.47 5.07 -4.32
C GLY A 143 -17.67 6.37 -4.18
N GLY A 144 -16.47 6.30 -3.59
CA GLY A 144 -15.57 7.44 -3.42
C GLY A 144 -15.94 8.34 -2.23
N GLY A 145 -15.73 9.66 -2.39
CA GLY A 145 -16.04 10.65 -1.36
C GLY A 145 -15.28 10.43 -0.05
N LEU A 146 -16.03 10.31 1.07
CA LEU A 146 -15.48 10.22 2.42
C LEU A 146 -14.53 9.02 2.63
N TYR A 147 -14.71 7.93 1.88
CA TYR A 147 -13.86 6.73 1.99
C TYR A 147 -12.46 6.93 1.38
N ILE A 148 -12.30 7.91 0.48
CA ILE A 148 -11.00 8.23 -0.13
C ILE A 148 -10.14 9.05 0.84
N ILE A 149 -10.76 9.86 1.70
CA ILE A 149 -10.07 10.77 2.65
C ILE A 149 -9.00 10.04 3.49
N PRO A 150 -9.32 8.96 4.24
CA PRO A 150 -8.30 8.25 5.01
C PRO A 150 -7.26 7.56 4.13
N ALA A 151 -7.63 7.06 2.95
CA ALA A 151 -6.71 6.40 2.01
C ALA A 151 -5.67 7.39 1.43
N ALA A 152 -6.13 8.58 1.02
CA ALA A 152 -5.28 9.65 0.51
C ALA A 152 -4.35 10.19 1.62
N THR A 153 -4.90 10.46 2.80
CA THR A 153 -4.13 10.96 3.96
C THR A 153 -3.07 9.96 4.41
N TYR A 154 -3.44 8.67 4.53
CA TYR A 154 -2.50 7.60 4.86
C TYR A 154 -1.39 7.50 3.80
N SER A 155 -1.73 7.62 2.51
CA SER A 155 -0.75 7.55 1.42
C SER A 155 0.33 8.63 1.54
N LEU A 156 -0.02 9.84 1.95
CA LEU A 156 0.97 10.90 2.18
C LEU A 156 1.81 10.64 3.43
N ILE A 157 1.17 10.25 4.53
CA ILE A 157 1.84 9.99 5.81
C ILE A 157 2.81 8.82 5.72
N MET A 158 2.43 7.71 5.10
CA MET A 158 3.27 6.51 5.01
C MET A 158 4.58 6.78 4.28
N TYR A 159 4.60 7.69 3.29
CA TYR A 159 5.83 8.09 2.61
C TYR A 159 6.72 8.92 3.53
N LEU A 160 6.13 9.88 4.26
CA LEU A 160 6.86 10.71 5.23
C LEU A 160 7.49 9.85 6.33
N THR A 161 6.70 8.99 6.98
CA THR A 161 7.17 8.13 8.08
C THR A 161 8.20 7.11 7.60
N SER A 162 8.03 6.54 6.41
CA SER A 162 9.02 5.61 5.84
C SER A 162 10.34 6.29 5.52
N LEU A 163 10.33 7.51 4.98
CA LEU A 163 11.56 8.28 4.74
C LEU A 163 12.29 8.61 6.05
N ILE A 164 11.55 9.04 7.07
CA ILE A 164 12.10 9.30 8.41
C ILE A 164 12.71 8.02 9.00
N PHE A 165 11.99 6.90 8.93
CA PHE A 165 12.46 5.61 9.42
C PHE A 165 13.74 5.16 8.72
N ILE A 166 13.77 5.22 7.38
CA ILE A 166 14.96 4.90 6.58
C ILE A 166 16.13 5.81 6.96
N TYR A 167 15.91 7.11 7.15
CA TYR A 167 16.95 8.05 7.55
C TYR A 167 17.57 7.68 8.90
N PHE A 168 16.76 7.43 9.93
CA PHE A 168 17.25 7.03 11.25
C PHE A 168 18.01 5.70 11.24
N ILE A 169 17.58 4.78 10.37
CA ILE A 169 18.12 3.42 10.28
C ILE A 169 19.36 3.34 9.40
N LYS A 170 19.51 4.21 8.41
CA LYS A 170 20.73 4.29 7.59
C LYS A 170 21.93 4.74 8.43
N ASN A 171 21.70 5.50 9.49
CA ASN A 171 22.73 5.98 10.41
C ASN A 171 23.06 4.99 11.55
N ARG A 172 22.56 3.75 11.53
CA ARG A 172 22.85 2.67 12.51
C ARG A 172 22.92 1.28 11.88
#